data_AF-A0A084H3K8-F1
#
_entry.id   AF-A0A084H3K8-F1
#
_cell.length_a   1.000
_cell.length_b   1.000
_cell.length_c   1.000
_cell.angle_alpha   90.00
_cell.angle_beta   90.00
_cell.angle_gamma   90.00
#
_symmetry.space_group_name_H-M   'P 1'
#
loop_
_entity.id
_entity.type
_entity.pdbx_description
1 polymer ?
#
loop_
_entity_poly.entity_id
_entity_poly.type
_entity_poly.pdbx_seq_one_letter_code
_entity_poly.pdbx_strand_id
1 'polypeptide(L)'
;MPLTPLDIHNKEFNKGFRGYDEDEVNEFLDQVIKDYELAIREKKELENKVTELNERIGHFSNIEETLNKSILVAQEAAEEVRRHAQKEAKLIVKEAEKNADRIINESLSKSRKIAVEIEELKKQSKVFRTRFQMLIEAQLDLLKNDDWDHLLEYELESLYEEREESKVQS
;
A
#
# COMPACT_ATOMS: atom_id res chain seq x y z
N MET A 1 -57.28 14.69 45.36
CA MET A 1 -56.24 14.33 46.35
C MET A 1 -56.80 13.19 47.18
N PRO A 2 -56.08 12.06 47.31
CA PRO A 2 -56.45 11.03 48.27
C PRO A 2 -56.22 11.54 49.70
N LEU A 3 -56.96 11.00 50.66
CA LEU A 3 -56.81 11.29 52.08
C LEU A 3 -55.36 11.07 52.54
N THR A 4 -54.84 11.90 53.44
CA THR A 4 -53.59 11.63 54.15
C THR A 4 -53.85 10.83 55.42
N PRO A 5 -52.85 10.12 55.97
CA PRO A 5 -52.97 9.48 57.28
C PRO A 5 -53.43 10.46 58.38
N LEU A 6 -52.97 11.72 58.29
CA LEU A 6 -53.38 12.81 59.18
C LEU A 6 -54.85 13.22 59.00
N ASP A 7 -55.36 13.18 57.76
CA ASP A 7 -56.79 13.44 57.49
C ASP A 7 -57.70 12.33 58.01
N ILE A 8 -57.20 11.08 58.06
CA ILE A 8 -57.92 9.94 58.64
C ILE A 8 -57.93 10.06 60.17
N HIS A 9 -56.80 10.43 60.79
CA HIS A 9 -56.70 10.63 62.23
C HIS A 9 -57.58 11.78 62.74
N ASN A 10 -57.66 12.89 62.00
CA ASN A 10 -58.43 14.07 62.39
C ASN A 10 -59.92 13.99 61.98
N LYS A 11 -60.39 12.83 61.52
CA LYS A 11 -61.75 12.68 61.00
C LYS A 11 -62.73 12.50 62.15
N GLU A 12 -63.60 13.50 62.34
CA GLU A 12 -64.75 13.37 63.25
C GLU A 12 -65.99 12.85 62.51
N PHE A 13 -66.73 11.95 63.16
CA PHE A 13 -67.98 11.38 62.68
C PHE A 13 -69.17 11.88 63.52
N ASN A 14 -70.31 12.14 62.86
CA ASN A 14 -71.53 12.56 63.55
C ASN A 14 -72.21 11.37 64.26
N LYS A 15 -72.67 11.57 65.51
CA LYS A 15 -73.38 10.53 66.28
C LYS A 15 -74.83 10.38 65.81
N GLY A 16 -75.26 9.14 65.56
CA GLY A 16 -76.64 8.78 65.18
C GLY A 16 -77.28 7.79 66.17
N PHE A 17 -78.62 7.70 66.20
CA PHE A 17 -79.38 6.90 67.18
C PHE A 17 -79.10 5.38 67.14
N ARG A 18 -78.41 4.89 66.10
CA ARG A 18 -77.87 3.53 65.94
C ARG A 18 -76.59 3.59 65.10
N GLY A 19 -75.44 3.77 65.75
CA GLY A 19 -74.11 3.86 65.10
C GLY A 19 -73.23 2.65 65.38
N TYR A 20 -72.09 2.60 64.70
CA TYR A 20 -70.99 1.69 65.04
C TYR A 20 -70.38 2.08 66.40
N ASP A 21 -69.73 1.12 67.05
CA ASP A 21 -68.98 1.37 68.29
C ASP A 21 -67.78 2.28 67.97
N GLU A 22 -67.64 3.38 68.71
CA GLU A 22 -66.56 4.34 68.48
C GLU A 22 -65.18 3.74 68.76
N ASP A 23 -65.06 2.88 69.77
CA ASP A 23 -63.77 2.29 70.17
C ASP A 23 -63.29 1.28 69.13
N GLU A 24 -64.19 0.43 68.63
CA GLU A 24 -63.89 -0.55 67.58
C GLU A 24 -63.54 0.14 66.25
N VAL A 25 -64.25 1.22 65.91
CA VAL A 25 -63.95 2.03 64.71
C VAL A 25 -62.61 2.73 64.85
N ASN A 26 -62.28 3.31 66.00
CA ASN A 26 -61.00 3.98 66.21
C ASN A 26 -59.83 2.99 66.14
N GLU A 27 -59.93 1.80 66.73
CA GLU A 27 -58.90 0.76 66.65
C GLU A 27 -58.68 0.30 65.19
N PHE A 28 -59.75 0.17 64.41
CA PHE A 28 -59.65 -0.11 62.98
C PHE A 28 -59.01 1.04 62.19
N LEU A 29 -59.38 2.29 62.48
CA LEU A 29 -58.80 3.47 61.83
C LEU A 29 -57.30 3.62 62.14
N ASP A 30 -56.85 3.29 63.35
CA ASP A 30 -55.42 3.25 63.70
C ASP A 30 -54.64 2.23 62.86
N GLN A 31 -55.24 1.06 62.61
CA GLN A 31 -54.62 0.06 61.73
C GLN A 31 -54.59 0.55 60.27
N VAL A 32 -55.68 1.15 59.79
CA VAL A 32 -55.75 1.74 58.44
C VAL A 32 -54.70 2.83 58.28
N ILE A 33 -54.52 3.72 59.27
CA ILE A 33 -53.50 4.78 59.27
C ILE A 33 -52.10 4.20 59.09
N LYS A 34 -51.73 3.16 59.85
CA LYS A 34 -50.43 2.49 59.74
C LYS A 34 -50.19 1.88 58.36
N ASP A 35 -51.18 1.15 57.84
CA ASP A 35 -51.08 0.51 56.54
C ASP A 35 -51.01 1.55 55.41
N TYR A 36 -51.72 2.66 55.55
CA TYR A 36 -51.69 3.77 54.60
C TYR A 36 -50.34 4.52 54.60
N GLU A 37 -49.73 4.72 55.77
CA GLU A 37 -48.37 5.26 55.87
C GLU A 37 -47.34 4.35 55.20
N LEU A 38 -47.45 3.04 55.41
CA LEU A 38 -46.61 2.03 54.77
C LEU A 38 -46.76 2.08 53.24
N ALA A 39 -47.99 2.09 52.74
CA ALA A 39 -48.26 2.16 51.31
C ALA A 39 -47.73 3.47 50.67
N ILE A 40 -47.85 4.61 51.35
CA ILE A 40 -47.30 5.89 50.88
C ILE A 40 -45.76 5.83 50.82
N ARG A 41 -45.12 5.22 51.82
CA ARG A 41 -43.67 5.05 51.86
C ARG A 41 -43.18 4.15 50.72
N GLU A 42 -43.80 2.98 50.54
CA GLU A 42 -43.47 2.06 49.46
C GLU A 42 -43.69 2.70 48.09
N LYS A 43 -44.80 3.42 47.90
CA LYS A 43 -45.06 4.16 46.66
C LYS A 43 -43.92 5.14 46.37
N LYS A 44 -43.49 5.92 47.36
CA LYS A 44 -42.39 6.88 47.20
C LYS A 44 -41.07 6.20 46.86
N GLU A 45 -40.76 5.07 47.50
CA GLU A 45 -39.57 4.27 47.18
C GLU A 45 -39.61 3.72 45.75
N LEU A 46 -40.77 3.20 45.32
CA LEU A 46 -40.97 2.70 43.96
C LEU A 46 -40.86 3.83 42.93
N GLU A 47 -41.45 5.00 43.18
CA GLU A 47 -41.34 6.18 42.31
C GLU A 47 -39.88 6.64 42.15
N ASN A 48 -39.12 6.67 43.25
CA ASN A 48 -37.69 6.96 43.21
C ASN A 48 -36.93 5.92 42.37
N LYS A 49 -37.24 4.63 42.55
CA LYS A 49 -36.57 3.54 41.82
C LYS A 49 -36.90 3.54 40.33
N VAL A 50 -38.14 3.84 39.97
CA VAL A 50 -38.56 4.04 38.58
C VAL A 50 -37.80 5.21 37.95
N THR A 51 -37.64 6.31 38.69
CA THR A 51 -36.88 7.47 38.22
C THR A 51 -35.42 7.11 37.95
N GLU A 52 -34.76 6.45 38.91
CA GLU A 52 -33.37 5.99 38.74
C GLU A 52 -33.19 5.02 37.56
N LEU A 53 -34.11 4.06 37.40
CA LEU A 53 -34.07 3.10 36.29
C LEU A 53 -34.26 3.81 34.94
N ASN A 54 -35.18 4.77 34.86
CA ASN A 54 -35.39 5.54 33.64
C ASN A 54 -34.16 6.38 33.26
N GLU A 55 -33.48 6.98 34.24
CA GLU A 55 -32.22 7.70 34.00
C GLU A 55 -31.13 6.76 33.46
N ARG A 56 -30.98 5.56 34.04
CA ARG A 56 -30.04 4.54 33.54
C ARG A 56 -30.37 4.10 32.12
N ILE A 57 -31.65 3.87 31.81
CA ILE A 57 -32.09 3.51 30.46
C ILE A 57 -31.74 4.62 29.47
N GLY A 58 -31.99 5.89 29.82
CA GLY A 58 -31.61 7.03 28.98
C GLY A 58 -30.11 7.08 28.73
N HIS A 59 -29.29 6.85 29.76
CA HIS A 59 -27.84 6.78 29.63
C HIS A 59 -27.40 5.64 28.70
N PHE A 60 -27.96 4.43 28.86
CA PHE A 60 -27.63 3.30 27.97
C PHE A 60 -28.07 3.55 26.52
N SER A 61 -29.25 4.16 26.31
CA SER A 61 -29.72 4.53 24.97
C SER A 61 -28.75 5.51 24.29
N ASN A 62 -28.22 6.49 25.01
CA ASN A 62 -27.25 7.43 24.46
C ASN A 62 -25.91 6.76 24.13
N ILE A 63 -25.46 5.81 24.96
CA ILE A 63 -24.27 5.01 24.67
C ILE A 63 -24.49 4.15 23.42
N GLU A 64 -25.64 3.48 23.32
CA GLU A 64 -25.97 2.65 22.16
C GLU A 64 -25.99 3.48 20.87
N GLU A 65 -26.60 4.66 20.89
CA GLU A 65 -26.62 5.56 19.73
C GLU A 65 -25.20 6.02 19.35
N THR A 66 -24.39 6.39 20.34
CA THR A 66 -23.01 6.81 20.11
C THR A 66 -22.16 5.67 19.56
N LEU A 67 -22.31 4.46 20.11
CA LEU A 67 -21.61 3.27 19.67
C LEU A 67 -21.99 2.92 18.23
N ASN A 68 -23.29 2.93 17.89
CA ASN A 68 -23.76 2.68 16.54
C ASN A 68 -23.19 3.70 15.54
N LYS A 69 -23.15 4.99 15.91
CA LYS A 69 -22.51 6.03 15.09
C LYS A 69 -21.01 5.78 14.91
N SER A 70 -20.29 5.42 15.97
CA SER A 70 -18.87 5.10 15.89
C SER A 70 -18.59 3.88 15.01
N ILE A 71 -19.43 2.83 15.09
CA ILE A 71 -19.32 1.65 14.23
C ILE A 71 -19.52 2.02 12.76
N LEU A 72 -20.53 2.85 12.45
CA LEU A 72 -20.79 3.30 11.09
C LEU A 72 -19.59 4.07 10.52
N VAL A 73 -19.06 5.03 11.28
CA VAL A 73 -17.88 5.81 10.86
C VAL A 73 -16.65 4.91 10.68
N ALA A 74 -16.44 3.93 11.56
CA ALA A 74 -15.36 2.96 11.42
C ALA A 74 -15.50 2.10 10.16
N GLN A 75 -16.73 1.68 9.82
CA GLN A 75 -17.01 0.93 8.59
C GLN A 75 -16.76 1.79 7.33
N GLU A 76 -17.22 3.04 7.32
CA GLU A 76 -16.99 3.96 6.20
C GLU A 76 -15.49 4.21 6.00
N ALA A 77 -14.75 4.47 7.07
CA ALA A 77 -13.30 4.67 7.02
C ALA A 77 -12.57 3.41 6.53
N ALA A 78 -12.97 2.22 6.99
CA ALA A 78 -12.39 0.95 6.53
C ALA A 78 -12.65 0.72 5.04
N GLU A 79 -13.86 1.01 4.57
CA GLU A 79 -14.23 0.86 3.16
C GLU A 79 -13.50 1.87 2.26
N GLU A 80 -13.32 3.11 2.75
CA GLU A 80 -12.51 4.11 2.08
C GLU A 80 -11.06 3.66 1.94
N VAL A 81 -10.42 3.20 3.02
CA VAL A 81 -9.06 2.66 2.99
C VAL A 81 -8.95 1.51 2.00
N ARG A 82 -9.91 0.57 2.02
CA ARG A 82 -9.95 -0.56 1.08
C ARG A 82 -10.01 -0.09 -0.38
N ARG A 83 -10.88 0.88 -0.67
CA ARG A 83 -11.04 1.45 -2.02
C ARG A 83 -9.77 2.16 -2.49
N HIS A 84 -9.13 2.94 -1.61
CA HIS A 84 -7.87 3.62 -1.92
C HIS A 84 -6.75 2.63 -2.20
N ALA A 85 -6.56 1.63 -1.33
CA ALA A 85 -5.55 0.59 -1.51
C ALA A 85 -5.75 -0.19 -2.82
N GLN A 86 -6.99 -0.54 -3.18
CA GLN A 86 -7.29 -1.21 -4.45
C GLN A 86 -6.97 -0.34 -5.67
N LYS A 87 -7.26 0.96 -5.60
CA LYS A 87 -6.96 1.90 -6.69
C LYS A 87 -5.46 2.08 -6.87
N GLU A 88 -4.72 2.28 -5.77
CA GLU A 88 -3.26 2.38 -5.81
C GLU A 88 -2.61 1.10 -6.32
N ALA A 89 -3.03 -0.07 -5.82
CA ALA A 89 -2.51 -1.36 -6.29
C ALA A 89 -2.68 -1.52 -7.82
N LYS A 90 -3.84 -1.15 -8.36
CA LYS A 90 -4.08 -1.18 -9.82
C LYS A 90 -3.17 -0.21 -10.58
N LEU A 91 -2.91 0.97 -10.03
CA LEU A 91 -2.02 1.96 -10.64
C LEU A 91 -0.57 1.46 -10.64
N ILE A 92 -0.10 0.91 -9.52
CA ILE A 92 1.25 0.35 -9.37
C ILE A 92 1.47 -0.77 -10.39
N VAL A 93 0.52 -1.71 -10.51
CA VAL A 93 0.61 -2.81 -11.48
C VAL A 93 0.68 -2.26 -12.90
N LYS A 94 -0.21 -1.33 -13.26
CA LYS A 94 -0.23 -0.73 -14.61
C LYS A 94 1.05 0.04 -14.94
N GLU A 95 1.63 0.73 -13.96
CA GLU A 95 2.88 1.46 -14.14
C GLU A 95 4.08 0.50 -14.26
N ALA A 96 4.09 -0.57 -13.46
CA ALA A 96 5.10 -1.63 -13.55
C ALA A 96 5.07 -2.33 -14.90
N GLU A 97 3.88 -2.68 -15.42
CA GLU A 97 3.69 -3.25 -16.75
C GLU A 97 4.24 -2.32 -17.84
N LYS A 98 3.84 -1.03 -17.81
CA LYS A 98 4.32 -0.04 -18.78
C LYS A 98 5.84 0.13 -18.73
N ASN A 99 6.43 0.13 -17.54
CA ASN A 99 7.88 0.25 -17.39
C ASN A 99 8.61 -1.01 -17.88
N ALA A 100 8.06 -2.20 -17.61
CA ALA A 100 8.59 -3.46 -18.13
C ALA A 100 8.58 -3.48 -19.67
N ASP A 101 7.45 -3.10 -20.27
CA ASP A 101 7.32 -3.00 -21.73
C ASP A 101 8.34 -2.01 -22.32
N ARG A 102 8.54 -0.87 -21.65
CA ARG A 102 9.56 0.11 -22.08
C ARG A 102 10.97 -0.49 -22.03
N ILE A 103 11.34 -1.15 -20.93
CA ILE A 103 12.67 -1.77 -20.77
C ILE A 103 12.89 -2.85 -21.83
N ILE A 104 11.88 -3.69 -22.09
CA ILE A 104 11.96 -4.75 -23.11
C ILE A 104 12.17 -4.13 -24.49
N ASN A 105 11.37 -3.12 -24.85
CA ASN A 105 11.49 -2.46 -26.16
C ASN A 105 12.84 -1.76 -26.35
N GLU A 106 13.33 -1.06 -25.32
CA GLU A 106 14.67 -0.45 -25.34
C GLU A 106 15.77 -1.51 -25.50
N SER A 107 15.65 -2.63 -24.79
CA SER A 107 16.61 -3.75 -24.87
C SER A 107 16.60 -4.39 -26.25
N LEU A 108 15.42 -4.68 -26.82
CA LEU A 108 15.27 -5.22 -28.17
C LEU A 108 15.80 -4.26 -29.25
N SER A 109 15.62 -2.95 -29.06
CA SER A 109 16.18 -1.93 -29.95
C SER A 109 17.71 -1.93 -29.90
N LYS A 110 18.30 -1.96 -28.70
CA LYS A 110 19.76 -2.08 -28.52
C LYS A 110 20.32 -3.37 -29.12
N SER A 111 19.68 -4.51 -28.87
CA SER A 111 20.11 -5.80 -29.43
C SER A 111 20.09 -5.78 -30.97
N ARG A 112 19.07 -5.18 -31.58
CA ARG A 112 19.01 -5.02 -33.04
C ARG A 112 20.14 -4.12 -33.57
N LYS A 113 20.43 -2.99 -32.91
CA LYS A 113 21.56 -2.12 -33.29
C LYS A 113 22.89 -2.86 -33.22
N ILE A 114 23.15 -3.57 -32.12
CA ILE A 114 24.36 -4.36 -31.94
C ILE A 114 24.48 -5.44 -33.03
N ALA A 115 23.38 -6.13 -33.37
CA ALA A 115 23.39 -7.13 -34.43
C ALA A 115 23.80 -6.54 -35.79
N VAL A 116 23.28 -5.36 -36.13
CA VAL A 116 23.66 -4.63 -37.36
C VAL A 116 25.13 -4.19 -37.32
N GLU A 117 25.60 -3.66 -36.19
CA GLU A 117 27.01 -3.27 -36.02
C GLU A 117 27.96 -4.47 -36.17
N ILE A 118 27.59 -5.64 -35.63
CA ILE A 118 28.35 -6.88 -35.80
C ILE A 118 28.43 -7.28 -37.27
N GLU A 119 27.33 -7.17 -38.01
CA GLU A 119 27.31 -7.52 -39.43
C GLU A 119 28.18 -6.58 -40.28
N GLU A 120 28.14 -5.28 -39.98
CA GLU A 120 28.99 -4.28 -40.63
C GLU A 120 30.48 -4.51 -40.29
N LEU A 121 30.82 -4.79 -39.03
CA LEU A 121 32.20 -5.12 -38.63
C LEU A 121 32.72 -6.39 -39.32
N LYS A 122 31.87 -7.42 -39.49
CA LYS A 122 32.23 -8.63 -40.25
C LYS A 122 32.53 -8.30 -41.71
N LYS A 123 31.72 -7.45 -42.34
CA LYS A 123 31.94 -7.00 -43.72
C LYS A 123 33.25 -6.22 -43.83
N GLN A 124 33.52 -5.29 -42.91
CA GLN A 124 34.77 -4.53 -42.87
C GLN A 124 35.98 -5.43 -42.67
N SER A 125 35.90 -6.42 -41.78
CA SER A 125 36.96 -7.42 -41.56
C SER A 125 37.23 -8.24 -42.82
N LYS A 126 36.19 -8.66 -43.56
CA LYS A 126 36.35 -9.38 -44.84
C LYS A 126 37.04 -8.51 -45.89
N VAL A 127 36.63 -7.25 -46.03
CA VAL A 127 37.25 -6.29 -46.97
C VAL A 127 38.71 -6.04 -46.60
N PHE A 128 38.99 -5.81 -45.32
CA PHE A 128 40.35 -5.62 -44.81
C PHE A 128 41.22 -6.84 -45.12
N ARG A 129 40.74 -8.06 -44.83
CA ARG A 129 41.45 -9.30 -45.13
C ARG A 129 41.78 -9.40 -46.62
N THR A 130 40.83 -9.16 -47.52
CA THR A 130 41.09 -9.21 -48.96
C THR A 130 42.11 -8.17 -49.40
N ARG A 131 42.01 -6.93 -48.90
CA ARG A 131 43.00 -5.87 -49.20
C ARG A 131 44.39 -6.23 -48.70
N PHE A 132 44.48 -6.80 -47.50
CA PHE A 132 45.76 -7.22 -46.93
C PHE A 132 46.36 -8.38 -47.72
N GLN A 133 45.57 -9.37 -48.14
CA GLN A 133 46.04 -10.46 -49.01
C GLN A 133 46.59 -9.92 -50.33
N MET A 134 45.86 -9.04 -51.03
CA MET A 134 46.34 -8.43 -52.28
C MET A 134 47.64 -7.65 -52.08
N LEU A 135 47.78 -6.92 -50.97
CA LEU A 135 49.01 -6.20 -50.65
C LEU A 135 50.18 -7.17 -50.49
N ILE A 136 50.02 -8.24 -49.70
CA ILE A 136 51.08 -9.24 -49.50
C ILE A 136 51.42 -9.97 -50.80
N GLU A 137 50.42 -10.33 -51.61
CA GLU A 137 50.64 -10.94 -52.93
C GLU A 137 51.44 -10.02 -53.85
N ALA A 138 51.12 -8.72 -53.90
CA ALA A 138 51.89 -7.74 -54.67
C ALA A 138 53.33 -7.58 -54.17
N GLN A 139 53.54 -7.57 -52.84
CA GLN A 139 54.89 -7.52 -52.26
C GLN A 139 55.68 -8.80 -52.54
N LEU A 140 55.03 -9.97 -52.54
CA LEU A 140 55.66 -11.24 -52.89
C LEU A 140 55.99 -11.31 -54.39
N ASP A 141 55.13 -10.77 -55.25
CA ASP A 141 55.36 -10.71 -56.70
C ASP A 141 56.59 -9.84 -57.02
N LEU A 142 56.70 -8.66 -56.37
CA LEU A 142 57.89 -7.81 -56.45
C LEU A 142 59.19 -8.52 -56.03
N LEU A 143 59.14 -9.39 -55.01
CA LEU A 143 60.31 -10.15 -54.56
C LEU A 143 60.64 -11.34 -55.48
N LYS A 144 59.64 -11.87 -56.18
CA LYS A 144 59.82 -13.00 -57.11
C LYS A 144 60.26 -12.55 -58.50
N ASN A 145 60.06 -11.28 -58.85
CA ASN A 145 60.55 -10.76 -60.11
C ASN A 145 62.09 -10.76 -60.05
N ASP A 146 62.73 -11.29 -61.09
CA ASP A 146 64.20 -11.39 -61.23
C ASP A 146 64.90 -10.01 -61.21
N ASP A 147 64.14 -8.91 -61.07
CA ASP A 147 64.64 -7.55 -60.85
C ASP A 147 65.64 -7.47 -59.70
N TRP A 148 65.43 -8.24 -58.62
CA TRP A 148 66.38 -8.30 -57.50
C TRP A 148 67.66 -9.06 -57.85
N ASP A 149 67.55 -10.15 -58.60
CA ASP A 149 68.70 -10.93 -59.05
C ASP A 149 69.56 -10.10 -60.02
N HIS A 150 68.93 -9.33 -60.92
CA HIS A 150 69.62 -8.40 -61.80
C HIS A 150 70.23 -7.19 -61.06
N LEU A 151 69.56 -6.67 -60.03
CA LEU A 151 70.10 -5.58 -59.20
C LEU A 151 71.36 -6.04 -58.43
N LEU A 152 71.36 -7.28 -57.93
CA LEU A 152 72.47 -7.88 -57.19
C LEU A 152 73.62 -8.34 -58.12
N GLU A 153 73.33 -8.77 -59.35
CA GLU A 153 74.36 -9.09 -60.35
C GLU A 153 75.23 -7.87 -60.69
N TYR A 154 74.63 -6.68 -60.83
CA TYR A 154 75.36 -5.43 -61.11
C TYR A 154 76.32 -5.02 -59.97
N GLU A 155 75.95 -5.33 -58.73
CA GLU A 155 76.80 -5.06 -57.57
C GLU A 155 77.99 -6.02 -57.50
N LEU A 156 77.83 -7.27 -57.96
CA LEU A 156 78.92 -8.24 -57.97
C LEU A 156 79.97 -7.89 -59.02
N GLU A 157 79.56 -7.50 -60.22
CA GLU A 157 80.46 -7.21 -61.34
C GLU A 157 81.30 -5.95 -61.09
N SER A 158 80.71 -4.90 -60.51
CA SER A 158 81.44 -3.68 -60.11
C SER A 158 82.46 -3.94 -58.98
N LEU A 159 82.15 -4.84 -58.04
CA LEU A 159 83.08 -5.26 -56.98
C LEU A 159 84.23 -6.14 -57.50
N TYR A 160 84.04 -6.88 -58.60
CA TYR A 160 85.14 -7.60 -59.25
C TYR A 160 86.04 -6.66 -60.05
N GLU A 161 85.49 -5.69 -60.76
CA GLU A 161 86.26 -4.68 -61.51
C GLU A 161 87.14 -3.81 -60.58
N GLU A 162 86.61 -3.29 -59.48
CA GLU A 162 87.41 -2.51 -58.51
C GLU A 162 88.55 -3.34 -57.88
N ARG A 163 88.35 -4.64 -57.69
CA ARG A 163 89.35 -5.54 -57.08
C ARG A 163 90.46 -5.94 -58.04
N GLU A 164 90.17 -5.98 -59.35
CA GLU A 164 91.21 -6.14 -60.37
C GLU A 164 92.01 -4.85 -60.57
N GLU A 165 91.37 -3.67 -60.61
CA GLU A 165 92.08 -2.39 -60.71
C GLU A 165 93.00 -2.12 -59.50
N SER A 166 92.56 -2.49 -58.30
CA SER A 166 93.35 -2.39 -57.07
C SER A 166 94.60 -3.29 -57.06
N LYS A 167 94.59 -4.40 -57.79
CA LYS A 167 95.74 -5.32 -57.91
C LYS A 167 96.74 -4.89 -58.98
N VAL A 168 96.38 -3.97 -59.87
CA VAL A 168 97.25 -3.49 -60.96
C VAL A 168 98.08 -2.26 -60.54
N GLN A 169 97.75 -1.61 -59.42
CA GLN A 169 98.47 -0.43 -58.89
C GLN A 169 99.40 -0.71 -57.68
N SER A 170 99.64 -1.98 -57.32
CA SER A 170 100.69 -2.38 -56.35
C SER A 170 101.76 -3.23 -57.02
#